data_AF-A0A563UH45-F1
#
_entry.id   AF-A0A563UH45-F1
#
_cell.length_a   1.000
_cell.length_b   1.000
_cell.length_c   1.000
_cell.angle_alpha   90.00
_cell.angle_beta   90.00
_cell.angle_gamma   90.00
#
_symmetry.space_group_name_H-M   'P 1'
#
loop_
_entity.id
_entity.type
_entity.pdbx_description
1 polymer ?
#
loop_
_entity_poly.entity_id
_entity_poly.type
_entity_poly.pdbx_seq_one_letter_code
_entity_poly.pdbx_strand_id
1 'polypeptide(L)'
;MKNAFCFIRFFTFFIAVLLLGNLSASAQKTTIWVVRHAEKLNAPQSDDPALSAEGLQRAKDLAKTLKHKKIKAIYVTRYKRTGQTAKPLADEQRILPRVYTDSIKQYANTIVKNFKGNNVLIIGHSNTIMPLLTALGAEQPFETLADDDYDMLFKVTINDSGRVDLDITYYGKTHHSTEMPVKYQLNVDAQQFTRPINSY
;
A
#
# COMPACT_ATOMS: atom_id res chain seq x y z
N MET A 1 -40.54 18.00 46.60
CA MET A 1 -39.09 18.25 46.49
C MET A 1 -38.22 17.00 46.26
N LYS A 2 -38.66 15.78 46.64
CA LYS A 2 -37.87 14.53 46.45
C LYS A 2 -37.66 14.12 44.97
N ASN A 3 -38.62 14.45 44.09
CA ASN A 3 -38.60 14.01 42.68
C ASN A 3 -37.59 14.79 41.81
N ALA A 4 -37.32 16.05 42.15
CA ALA A 4 -36.31 16.87 41.44
C ALA A 4 -34.87 16.38 41.71
N PHE A 5 -34.61 15.84 42.91
CA PHE A 5 -33.30 15.32 43.30
C PHE A 5 -32.97 13.98 42.62
N CYS A 6 -33.99 13.19 42.27
CA CYS A 6 -33.85 11.96 41.50
C CYS A 6 -33.53 12.23 40.03
N PHE A 7 -34.18 13.26 39.44
CA PHE A 7 -33.96 13.65 38.05
C PHE A 7 -32.55 14.23 37.80
N ILE A 8 -32.04 15.04 38.72
CA ILE A 8 -30.69 15.63 38.65
C ILE A 8 -29.61 14.53 38.71
N ARG A 9 -29.79 13.50 39.54
CA ARG A 9 -28.86 12.36 39.64
C ARG A 9 -28.84 11.46 38.41
N PHE A 10 -29.99 11.31 37.74
CA PHE A 10 -30.07 10.57 36.48
C PHE A 10 -29.38 11.32 35.33
N PHE A 11 -29.55 12.65 35.28
CA PHE A 11 -28.93 13.50 34.26
C PHE A 11 -27.40 13.58 34.41
N THR A 12 -26.87 13.63 35.64
CA THR A 12 -25.42 13.58 35.88
C THR A 12 -24.81 12.22 35.53
N PHE A 13 -25.52 11.11 35.78
CA PHE A 13 -25.07 9.78 35.36
C PHE A 13 -25.03 9.64 33.83
N PHE A 14 -26.02 10.21 33.12
CA PHE A 14 -26.07 10.17 31.66
C PHE A 14 -24.93 10.98 31.00
N ILE A 15 -24.58 12.14 31.56
CA ILE A 15 -23.41 12.93 31.11
C ILE A 15 -22.09 12.20 31.40
N ALA A 16 -21.97 11.52 32.55
CA ALA A 16 -20.79 10.71 32.87
C ALA A 16 -20.61 9.55 31.87
N VAL A 17 -21.68 8.86 31.47
CA VAL A 17 -21.61 7.78 30.48
C VAL A 17 -21.24 8.28 29.07
N LEU A 18 -21.72 9.47 28.67
CA LEU A 18 -21.34 10.12 27.40
C LEU A 18 -19.86 10.55 27.37
N LEU A 19 -19.27 10.90 28.52
CA LEU A 19 -17.85 11.25 28.64
C LEU A 19 -16.90 10.04 28.61
N LEU A 20 -17.38 8.85 29.00
CA LEU A 20 -16.57 7.61 28.92
C LEU A 20 -16.54 6.97 27.51
N GLY A 21 -17.42 7.39 26.59
CA GLY A 21 -17.59 6.75 25.28
C GLY A 21 -16.59 7.12 24.18
N ASN A 22 -15.63 8.02 24.41
CA ASN A 22 -14.82 8.63 23.33
C ASN A 22 -13.30 8.44 23.43
N LEU A 23 -12.78 7.57 24.30
CA LEU A 23 -11.35 7.23 24.31
C LEU A 23 -11.08 5.95 23.52
N SER A 24 -11.25 6.03 22.21
CA SER A 24 -10.60 5.11 21.28
C SER A 24 -9.92 5.93 20.20
N ALA A 25 -8.86 6.63 20.60
CA ALA A 25 -7.87 7.16 19.66
C ALA A 25 -7.13 5.94 19.07
N SER A 26 -7.69 5.34 18.03
CA SER A 26 -6.97 4.34 17.25
C SER A 26 -5.79 5.03 16.58
N ALA A 27 -4.57 4.54 16.85
CA ALA A 27 -3.37 5.04 16.18
C ALA A 27 -3.55 4.92 14.66
N GLN A 28 -3.59 6.05 13.96
CA GLN A 28 -3.90 6.09 12.54
C GLN A 28 -2.65 5.72 11.74
N LYS A 29 -2.72 4.62 10.99
CA LYS A 29 -1.62 4.19 10.12
C LYS A 29 -1.85 4.66 8.70
N THR A 30 -0.85 5.29 8.11
CA THR A 30 -0.81 5.59 6.68
C THR A 30 -0.17 4.42 5.96
N THR A 31 -0.85 3.80 5.00
CA THR A 31 -0.28 2.68 4.23
C THR A 31 -0.11 3.08 2.77
N ILE A 32 1.10 3.00 2.26
CA ILE A 32 1.43 3.35 0.88
C ILE A 32 1.88 2.08 0.18
N TRP A 33 1.06 1.63 -0.76
CA TRP A 33 1.37 0.52 -1.65
C TRP A 33 2.14 1.06 -2.84
N VAL A 34 3.26 0.45 -3.16
CA VAL A 34 4.12 0.85 -4.26
C VAL A 34 4.35 -0.37 -5.16
N VAL A 35 4.15 -0.19 -6.46
CA VAL A 35 4.43 -1.21 -7.47
C VAL A 35 5.11 -0.57 -8.68
N ARG A 36 5.86 -1.38 -9.42
CA ARG A 36 6.19 -1.06 -10.81
C ARG A 36 4.94 -1.23 -11.69
N HIS A 37 4.88 -0.52 -12.82
CA HIS A 37 3.93 -0.86 -13.88
C HIS A 37 4.03 -2.34 -14.27
N ALA A 38 2.94 -2.91 -14.77
CA ALA A 38 2.88 -4.27 -15.28
C ALA A 38 3.60 -4.41 -16.65
N GLU A 39 3.69 -5.63 -17.16
CA GLU A 39 4.39 -5.99 -18.40
C GLU A 39 3.94 -5.13 -19.58
N LYS A 40 4.91 -4.50 -20.25
CA LYS A 40 4.68 -3.70 -21.45
C LYS A 40 4.78 -4.56 -22.71
N LEU A 41 4.16 -4.12 -23.80
CA LEU A 41 4.42 -4.67 -25.12
C LEU A 41 5.89 -4.45 -25.49
N ASN A 42 6.50 -5.48 -26.07
CA ASN A 42 7.78 -5.36 -26.76
C ASN A 42 7.56 -4.63 -28.09
N ALA A 43 7.55 -3.31 -28.04
CA ALA A 43 7.38 -2.43 -29.18
C ALA A 43 8.59 -1.49 -29.30
N PRO A 44 9.69 -1.93 -29.97
CA PRO A 44 10.94 -1.17 -30.05
C PRO A 44 10.79 0.22 -30.68
N GLN A 45 9.75 0.43 -31.48
CA GLN A 45 9.46 1.69 -32.18
C GLN A 45 8.56 2.64 -31.38
N SER A 46 8.20 2.30 -30.14
CA SER A 46 7.27 3.08 -29.33
C SER A 46 7.91 3.49 -28.00
N ASP A 47 8.03 4.80 -27.78
CA ASP A 47 8.56 5.37 -26.52
C ASP A 47 7.58 5.25 -25.33
N ASP A 48 6.29 5.04 -25.61
CA ASP A 48 5.25 4.82 -24.60
C ASP A 48 4.38 3.59 -24.93
N PRO A 49 4.96 2.38 -24.85
CA PRO A 49 4.24 1.16 -25.17
C PRO A 49 3.12 0.91 -24.14
N ALA A 50 2.00 0.38 -24.63
CA ALA A 50 0.92 -0.11 -23.79
C ALA A 50 1.34 -1.41 -23.06
N LEU A 51 0.50 -1.87 -22.13
CA LEU A 51 0.65 -3.16 -21.49
C LEU A 51 0.44 -4.32 -22.48
N SER A 52 1.17 -5.41 -22.28
CA SER A 52 0.93 -6.68 -22.96
C SER A 52 -0.35 -7.35 -22.43
N ALA A 53 -0.75 -8.47 -23.02
CA ALA A 53 -1.88 -9.25 -22.51
C ALA A 53 -1.62 -9.74 -21.06
N GLU A 54 -0.40 -10.18 -20.78
CA GLU A 54 0.08 -10.55 -19.45
C GLU A 54 0.02 -9.36 -18.50
N GLY A 55 0.47 -8.18 -18.94
CA GLY A 55 0.44 -6.97 -18.14
C GLY A 55 -0.98 -6.49 -17.81
N LEU A 56 -1.91 -6.61 -18.76
CA LEU A 56 -3.33 -6.35 -18.51
C LEU A 56 -3.93 -7.34 -17.50
N GLN A 57 -3.51 -8.60 -17.52
CA GLN A 57 -3.94 -9.58 -16.52
C GLN A 57 -3.35 -9.26 -15.14
N ARG A 58 -2.05 -8.93 -15.05
CA ARG A 58 -1.41 -8.49 -13.80
C ARG A 58 -2.08 -7.25 -13.20
N ALA A 59 -2.51 -6.30 -14.03
CA ALA A 59 -3.26 -5.13 -13.57
C ALA A 59 -4.58 -5.53 -12.88
N LYS A 60 -5.26 -6.58 -13.36
CA LYS A 60 -6.45 -7.14 -12.69
C LYS A 60 -6.08 -7.85 -11.39
N ASP A 61 -4.96 -8.57 -11.36
CA ASP A 61 -4.48 -9.24 -10.15
C ASP A 61 -4.10 -8.23 -9.06
N LEU A 62 -3.53 -7.07 -9.44
CA LEU A 62 -3.27 -5.95 -8.54
C LEU A 62 -4.58 -5.43 -7.93
N ALA A 63 -5.61 -5.22 -8.76
CA ALA A 63 -6.92 -4.79 -8.29
C ALA A 63 -7.53 -5.79 -7.31
N LYS A 64 -7.48 -7.09 -7.62
CA LYS A 64 -7.92 -8.16 -6.72
C LYS A 64 -7.16 -8.14 -5.39
N THR A 65 -5.83 -7.96 -5.44
CA THR A 65 -4.96 -7.92 -4.25
C THR A 65 -5.29 -6.73 -3.34
N LEU A 66 -5.61 -5.57 -3.93
CA LEU A 66 -5.84 -4.32 -3.19
C LEU A 66 -7.33 -4.00 -2.95
N LYS A 67 -8.25 -4.82 -3.46
CA LYS A 67 -9.71 -4.62 -3.42
C LYS A 67 -10.25 -4.16 -2.06
N HIS A 68 -9.84 -4.83 -0.99
CA HIS A 68 -10.33 -4.58 0.37
C HIS A 68 -9.43 -3.64 1.20
N LYS A 69 -8.40 -3.05 0.57
CA LYS A 69 -7.44 -2.17 1.25
C LYS A 69 -7.90 -0.72 1.34
N LYS A 70 -9.11 -0.39 0.87
CA LYS A 70 -9.70 0.97 0.97
C LYS A 70 -8.74 2.05 0.47
N ILE A 71 -8.25 1.92 -0.77
CA ILE A 71 -7.34 2.90 -1.34
C ILE A 71 -8.09 4.23 -1.48
N LYS A 72 -7.46 5.32 -1.04
CA LYS A 72 -8.03 6.68 -1.05
C LYS A 72 -7.57 7.48 -2.27
N ALA A 73 -6.37 7.18 -2.77
CA ALA A 73 -5.82 7.80 -3.97
C ALA A 73 -4.89 6.84 -4.70
N ILE A 74 -4.87 6.98 -6.02
CA ILE A 74 -3.96 6.26 -6.91
C ILE A 74 -3.12 7.29 -7.66
N TYR A 75 -1.81 7.07 -7.69
CA TYR A 75 -0.85 7.91 -8.38
C TYR A 75 -0.07 7.13 -9.43
N VAL A 76 0.13 7.76 -10.57
CA VAL A 76 0.77 7.18 -11.75
C VAL A 76 1.73 8.20 -12.37
N THR A 77 2.56 7.75 -13.31
CA THR A 77 3.29 8.66 -14.20
C THR A 77 2.47 8.99 -15.44
N ARG A 78 2.99 9.87 -16.31
CA ARG A 78 2.37 10.19 -17.60
C ARG A 78 2.31 9.03 -18.60
N TYR A 79 3.07 7.95 -18.36
CA TYR A 79 3.19 6.83 -19.29
C TYR A 79 1.96 5.93 -19.27
N LYS A 80 1.50 5.50 -20.46
CA LYS A 80 0.33 4.60 -20.64
C LYS A 80 0.39 3.38 -19.75
N ARG A 81 1.55 2.71 -19.69
CA ARG A 81 1.75 1.50 -18.89
C ARG A 81 1.38 1.69 -17.41
N THR A 82 1.78 2.80 -16.78
CA THR A 82 1.42 3.07 -15.38
C THR A 82 -0.08 3.33 -15.21
N GLY A 83 -0.68 4.09 -16.13
CA GLY A 83 -2.13 4.35 -16.13
C GLY A 83 -2.96 3.09 -16.37
N GLN A 84 -2.53 2.22 -17.28
CA GLN A 84 -3.19 0.96 -17.59
C GLN A 84 -3.06 -0.05 -16.44
N THR A 85 -1.94 -0.06 -15.71
CA THR A 85 -1.80 -0.88 -14.49
C THR A 85 -2.76 -0.43 -13.39
N ALA A 86 -2.99 0.88 -13.27
CA ALA A 86 -3.92 1.44 -12.30
C ALA A 86 -5.39 1.14 -12.63
N LYS A 87 -5.71 1.06 -13.93
CA LYS A 87 -7.07 1.18 -14.43
C LYS A 87 -8.07 0.21 -13.77
N PRO A 88 -7.80 -1.10 -13.61
CA PRO A 88 -8.79 -2.02 -13.07
C PRO A 88 -9.19 -1.66 -11.62
N LEU A 89 -8.22 -1.29 -10.77
CA LEU A 89 -8.51 -0.87 -9.40
C LEU A 89 -9.18 0.50 -9.35
N ALA A 90 -8.73 1.43 -10.20
CA ALA A 90 -9.29 2.76 -10.32
C ALA A 90 -10.78 2.71 -10.70
N ASP A 91 -11.15 1.88 -11.68
CA ASP A 91 -12.53 1.66 -12.09
C ASP A 91 -13.35 1.02 -10.95
N GLU A 92 -12.82 -0.03 -10.31
CA GLU A 92 -13.52 -0.75 -9.22
C GLU A 92 -13.79 0.16 -8.01
N GLN A 93 -12.83 1.01 -7.64
CA GLN A 93 -12.95 1.91 -6.49
C GLN A 93 -13.44 3.32 -6.85
N ARG A 94 -13.71 3.58 -8.14
CA ARG A 94 -14.14 4.89 -8.66
C ARG A 94 -13.19 6.03 -8.28
N ILE A 95 -11.89 5.77 -8.40
CA ILE A 95 -10.82 6.74 -8.09
C ILE A 95 -10.21 7.20 -9.41
N LEU A 96 -10.14 8.51 -9.64
CA LEU A 96 -9.39 9.07 -10.76
C LEU A 96 -7.88 9.05 -10.44
N PRO A 97 -7.04 8.33 -11.20
CA PRO A 97 -5.60 8.34 -10.99
C PRO A 97 -5.00 9.74 -11.20
N ARG A 98 -4.03 10.11 -10.36
CA ARG A 98 -3.35 11.39 -10.42
C ARG A 98 -1.95 11.23 -11.01
N VAL A 99 -1.62 12.03 -12.02
CA VAL A 99 -0.26 12.09 -12.56
C VAL A 99 0.60 12.97 -11.66
N TYR A 100 1.72 12.46 -11.17
CA TYR A 100 2.71 13.28 -10.48
C TYR A 100 3.77 13.79 -11.46
N THR A 101 4.10 15.07 -11.38
CA THR A 101 5.08 15.76 -12.23
C THR A 101 6.27 16.31 -11.45
N ASP A 102 6.15 16.40 -10.12
CA ASP A 102 7.18 16.92 -9.24
C ASP A 102 8.33 15.92 -9.04
N SER A 103 9.41 16.37 -8.41
CA SER A 103 10.48 15.47 -7.97
C SER A 103 9.94 14.39 -7.01
N ILE A 104 10.56 13.21 -7.02
CA ILE A 104 10.17 12.07 -6.16
C ILE A 104 10.08 12.49 -4.68
N LYS A 105 11.02 13.31 -4.20
CA LYS A 105 11.03 13.82 -2.83
C LYS A 105 9.83 14.72 -2.50
N GLN A 106 9.53 15.69 -3.36
CA GLN A 106 8.38 16.58 -3.16
C GLN A 106 7.06 15.81 -3.21
N TYR A 107 6.98 14.87 -4.13
CA TYR A 107 5.83 14.00 -4.30
C TYR A 107 5.61 13.09 -3.07
N ALA A 108 6.64 12.41 -2.57
CA ALA A 108 6.59 11.60 -1.36
C ALA A 108 6.12 12.43 -0.15
N ASN A 109 6.72 13.62 0.05
CA ASN A 109 6.32 14.54 1.12
C ASN A 109 4.85 14.95 1.02
N THR A 110 4.37 15.20 -0.19
CA THR A 110 2.97 15.56 -0.45
C THR A 110 2.03 14.42 -0.08
N ILE A 111 2.39 13.18 -0.39
CA ILE A 111 1.59 12.01 -0.02
C ILE A 111 1.52 11.85 1.50
N VAL A 112 2.67 11.85 2.17
CA VAL A 112 2.74 11.68 3.62
C VAL A 112 1.97 12.78 4.35
N LYS A 113 2.05 14.02 3.85
CA LYS A 113 1.33 15.16 4.42
C LYS A 113 -0.18 15.06 4.23
N ASN A 114 -0.64 14.73 3.03
CA ASN A 114 -2.06 14.86 2.66
C ASN A 114 -2.89 13.60 2.91
N PHE A 115 -2.26 12.44 3.11
CA PHE A 115 -2.94 11.15 3.27
C PHE A 115 -2.69 10.50 4.63
N LYS A 116 -2.41 11.28 5.67
CA LYS A 116 -2.33 10.76 7.04
C LYS A 116 -3.55 9.89 7.37
N GLY A 117 -3.32 8.68 7.88
CA GLY A 117 -4.36 7.72 8.25
C GLY A 117 -5.11 7.09 7.08
N ASN A 118 -4.68 7.32 5.84
CA ASN A 118 -5.31 6.80 4.62
C ASN A 118 -4.37 5.86 3.86
N ASN A 119 -4.95 5.09 2.95
CA ASN A 119 -4.19 4.16 2.10
C ASN A 119 -4.02 4.73 0.68
N VAL A 120 -2.83 4.63 0.12
CA VAL A 120 -2.49 5.18 -1.19
C VAL A 120 -1.83 4.10 -2.03
N LEU A 121 -2.08 4.10 -3.34
CA LEU A 121 -1.34 3.29 -4.32
C LEU A 121 -0.48 4.21 -5.20
N ILE A 122 0.78 3.85 -5.38
CA ILE A 122 1.71 4.50 -6.29
C ILE A 122 2.22 3.48 -7.30
N ILE A 123 2.12 3.81 -8.59
CA ILE A 123 2.61 2.97 -9.68
C ILE A 123 3.73 3.72 -10.40
N GLY A 124 4.94 3.17 -10.34
CA GLY A 124 6.15 3.75 -10.92
C GLY A 124 6.82 2.84 -11.95
N HIS A 125 8.13 3.01 -12.08
CA HIS A 125 9.05 2.27 -12.96
C HIS A 125 10.15 1.62 -12.13
N SER A 126 10.85 0.62 -12.70
CA SER A 126 11.93 -0.14 -12.04
C SER A 126 12.94 0.78 -11.34
N ASN A 127 13.40 1.82 -12.04
CA ASN A 127 14.36 2.80 -11.55
C ASN A 127 13.82 3.86 -10.58
N THR A 128 12.50 3.96 -10.41
CA THR A 128 11.88 4.96 -9.51
C THR A 128 11.38 4.38 -8.20
N ILE A 129 11.23 3.05 -8.08
CA ILE A 129 10.71 2.42 -6.86
C ILE A 129 11.69 2.65 -5.70
N MET A 130 12.98 2.37 -5.87
CA MET A 130 13.97 2.50 -4.80
C MET A 130 14.09 3.95 -4.29
N PRO A 131 14.28 4.97 -5.15
CA PRO A 131 14.29 6.37 -4.69
C PRO A 131 12.98 6.80 -4.02
N LEU A 132 11.83 6.26 -4.45
CA LEU A 132 10.53 6.54 -3.85
C LEU A 132 10.41 5.96 -2.44
N LEU A 133 10.85 4.71 -2.22
CA LEU A 133 10.87 4.09 -0.90
C LEU A 133 11.75 4.92 0.06
N THR A 134 12.95 5.29 -0.37
CA THR A 134 13.86 6.14 0.39
C THR A 134 13.23 7.50 0.70
N ALA A 135 12.55 8.13 -0.26
CA ALA A 135 11.86 9.41 -0.06
C ALA A 135 10.66 9.31 0.90
N LEU A 136 10.05 8.14 1.04
CA LEU A 136 9.01 7.85 2.03
C LEU A 136 9.58 7.52 3.42
N GLY A 137 10.91 7.50 3.57
CA GLY A 137 11.60 7.15 4.81
C GLY A 137 11.71 5.65 5.06
N ALA A 138 11.36 4.82 4.06
CA ALA A 138 11.54 3.38 4.14
C ALA A 138 12.98 3.00 3.78
N GLU A 139 13.39 1.81 4.20
CA GLU A 139 14.65 1.22 3.77
C GLU A 139 14.66 0.96 2.27
N GLN A 140 15.86 0.93 1.70
CA GLN A 140 16.08 0.58 0.31
C GLN A 140 16.55 -0.89 0.22
N PRO A 141 15.65 -1.84 -0.11
CA PRO A 141 15.97 -3.27 -0.08
C PRO A 141 16.82 -3.76 -1.27
N PHE A 142 16.87 -2.98 -2.36
CA PHE A 142 17.59 -3.29 -3.60
C PHE A 142 18.30 -2.05 -4.12
N GLU A 143 19.34 -2.18 -4.93
CA GLU A 143 19.87 -1.01 -5.66
C GLU A 143 18.87 -0.49 -6.70
N THR A 144 18.32 -1.41 -7.49
CA THR A 144 17.24 -1.19 -8.44
C THR A 144 16.46 -2.50 -8.64
N LEU A 145 15.25 -2.41 -9.18
CA LEU A 145 14.57 -3.58 -9.73
C LEU A 145 15.14 -3.94 -11.10
N ALA A 146 15.22 -5.23 -11.39
CA ALA A 146 15.50 -5.73 -12.72
C ALA A 146 14.34 -5.43 -13.67
N ASP A 147 14.62 -5.42 -14.97
CA ASP A 147 13.61 -5.13 -15.98
C ASP A 147 12.51 -6.19 -16.08
N ASP A 148 12.71 -7.37 -15.51
CA ASP A 148 11.71 -8.45 -15.44
C ASP A 148 11.02 -8.59 -14.07
N ASP A 149 11.33 -7.72 -13.09
CA ASP A 149 10.65 -7.72 -11.79
C ASP A 149 9.32 -6.94 -11.88
N TYR A 150 8.22 -7.66 -12.13
CA TYR A 150 6.88 -7.07 -12.30
C TYR A 150 5.91 -7.41 -11.16
N ASP A 151 6.18 -8.47 -10.40
CA ASP A 151 5.26 -9.04 -9.42
C ASP A 151 5.50 -8.61 -7.98
N MET A 152 6.48 -7.74 -7.72
CA MET A 152 6.77 -7.21 -6.38
C MET A 152 5.76 -6.13 -5.95
N LEU A 153 5.25 -6.27 -4.74
CA LEU A 153 4.36 -5.34 -4.05
C LEU A 153 5.02 -4.88 -2.75
N PHE A 154 5.36 -3.59 -2.71
CA PHE A 154 5.94 -2.93 -1.56
C PHE A 154 4.83 -2.26 -0.75
N LYS A 155 4.87 -2.43 0.57
CA LYS A 155 3.92 -1.81 1.49
C LYS A 155 4.69 -1.03 2.54
N VAL A 156 4.64 0.29 2.41
CA VAL A 156 5.21 1.22 3.39
C VAL A 156 4.12 1.56 4.40
N THR A 157 4.39 1.36 5.68
CA THR A 157 3.47 1.72 6.77
C THR A 157 4.11 2.81 7.62
N ILE A 158 3.45 3.97 7.72
CA ILE A 158 3.88 5.10 8.55
C ILE A 158 2.90 5.22 9.71
N ASN A 159 3.40 5.11 10.94
CA ASN A 159 2.58 5.27 12.15
C ASN A 159 2.58 6.73 12.65
N ASP A 160 1.80 7.00 13.70
CA ASP A 160 1.68 8.35 14.28
C ASP A 160 3.00 8.87 14.90
N SER A 161 3.92 7.98 15.28
CA SER A 161 5.25 8.38 15.78
C SER A 161 6.26 8.69 14.66
N GLY A 162 5.85 8.58 13.39
CA GLY A 162 6.72 8.75 12.22
C GLY A 162 7.64 7.57 11.95
N ARG A 163 7.49 6.44 12.66
CA ARG A 163 8.20 5.21 12.33
C ARG A 163 7.66 4.67 11.01
N VAL A 164 8.58 4.26 10.16
CA VAL A 164 8.30 3.70 8.84
C VAL A 164 8.71 2.24 8.83
N ASP A 165 7.77 1.36 8.51
CA ASP A 165 8.02 -0.07 8.30
C ASP A 165 7.79 -0.42 6.82
N LEU A 166 8.60 -1.34 6.27
CA LEU A 166 8.48 -1.83 4.90
C LEU A 166 8.21 -3.34 4.91
N ASP A 167 7.10 -3.75 4.31
CA ASP A 167 6.83 -5.14 3.94
C ASP A 167 6.97 -5.30 2.42
N ILE A 168 7.49 -6.45 1.97
CA ILE A 168 7.56 -6.80 0.54
C ILE A 168 6.84 -8.13 0.35
N THR A 169 5.99 -8.21 -0.67
CA THR A 169 5.24 -9.42 -1.04
C THR A 169 5.21 -9.57 -2.55
N TYR A 170 4.77 -10.72 -3.04
CA TYR A 170 4.48 -10.91 -4.47
C TYR A 170 2.98 -10.90 -4.74
N TYR A 171 2.58 -10.55 -5.96
CA TYR A 171 1.19 -10.58 -6.41
C TYR A 171 1.04 -11.04 -7.86
N GLY A 172 -0.11 -11.62 -8.18
CA GLY A 172 -0.39 -12.15 -9.52
C GLY A 172 0.53 -13.32 -9.89
N LYS A 173 0.71 -13.54 -11.20
CA LYS A 173 1.62 -14.57 -11.71
C LYS A 173 3.08 -14.20 -11.42
N THR A 174 3.88 -15.18 -11.00
CA THR A 174 5.31 -14.99 -10.76
C THR A 174 6.03 -14.45 -12.00
N HIS A 175 6.75 -13.35 -11.83
CA HIS A 175 7.57 -12.72 -12.86
C HIS A 175 8.56 -11.75 -12.20
N HIS A 176 9.70 -12.31 -11.81
CA HIS A 176 10.86 -11.60 -11.28
C HIS A 176 12.11 -12.44 -11.54
N SER A 177 13.25 -11.76 -11.60
CA SER A 177 14.58 -12.38 -11.58
C SER A 177 15.31 -12.10 -10.27
N THR A 178 14.96 -11.01 -9.59
CA THR A 178 15.58 -10.62 -8.32
C THR A 178 14.95 -11.38 -7.16
N GLU A 179 15.79 -12.07 -6.39
CA GLU A 179 15.35 -12.72 -5.16
C GLU A 179 15.11 -11.70 -4.04
N MET A 180 14.02 -11.88 -3.30
CA MET A 180 13.71 -11.05 -2.14
C MET A 180 14.76 -11.25 -1.04
N PRO A 181 15.28 -10.18 -0.39
CA PRO A 181 16.24 -10.31 0.70
C PRO A 181 15.64 -11.11 1.85
N VAL A 182 16.45 -11.95 2.49
CA VAL A 182 16.03 -12.86 3.58
C VAL A 182 15.19 -12.16 4.65
N LYS A 183 15.53 -10.92 5.02
CA LYS A 183 14.77 -10.15 6.03
C LYS A 183 13.31 -9.84 5.67
N TYR A 184 12.93 -9.91 4.39
CA TYR A 184 11.56 -9.72 3.92
C TYR A 184 10.89 -11.02 3.45
N GLN A 185 11.65 -12.11 3.37
CA GLN A 185 11.05 -13.42 3.17
C GLN A 185 10.21 -13.74 4.42
N LEU A 186 8.93 -14.06 4.23
CA LEU A 186 8.08 -14.49 5.34
C LEU A 186 8.78 -15.65 6.05
N ASN A 187 8.94 -15.58 7.38
CA ASN A 187 9.54 -16.66 8.18
C ASN A 187 8.76 -17.97 7.97
N VAL A 188 9.19 -18.79 7.00
CA VAL A 188 8.69 -20.16 6.82
C VAL A 188 9.13 -21.03 8.02
N ASP A 189 10.23 -20.65 8.68
CA ASP A 189 10.82 -21.42 9.78
C ASP A 189 9.99 -21.38 11.07
N ALA A 190 9.24 -20.30 11.34
CA ALA A 190 8.41 -20.23 12.55
C ALA A 190 7.18 -21.18 12.51
N GLN A 191 6.82 -21.70 11.33
CA GLN A 191 5.71 -22.65 11.19
C GLN A 191 6.14 -24.12 11.21
N GLN A 192 7.44 -24.42 11.07
CA GLN A 192 7.93 -25.81 11.07
C GLN A 192 8.24 -26.35 12.48
N PHE A 193 8.40 -25.50 13.49
CA PHE A 193 8.69 -25.91 14.88
C PHE A 193 7.46 -26.28 15.74
N THR A 194 6.25 -26.38 15.17
CA THR A 194 5.03 -26.74 15.92
C THR A 194 4.39 -28.07 15.50
N ARG A 195 5.13 -28.97 14.85
CA ARG A 195 4.66 -30.37 14.71
C ARG A 195 5.05 -31.15 15.97
N PRO A 196 4.11 -31.62 16.80
CA PRO A 196 4.44 -32.60 17.82
C PRO A 196 4.94 -33.86 17.11
N ILE A 197 6.10 -34.35 17.53
CA ILE A 197 6.60 -35.68 17.15
C ILE A 197 5.64 -36.68 17.80
N ASN A 198 4.63 -37.14 17.07
CA ASN A 198 3.92 -38.35 17.43
C ASN A 198 4.80 -39.53 17.02
N SER A 199 5.48 -40.10 18.01
CA SER A 199 6.09 -41.41 17.97
C SER A 199 5.01 -42.49 17.84
N TYR A 200 5.12 -43.31 16.80
CA TYR A 200 4.66 -44.70 16.77
C TYR A 200 5.86 -45.56 16.40
#